data_AF-A0A7S3HQW0-F1
#
_entry.id   AF-A0A7S3HQW0-F1
#
_cell.length_a   1.000
_cell.length_b   1.000
_cell.length_c   1.000
_cell.angle_alpha   90.00
_cell.angle_beta   90.00
_cell.angle_gamma   90.00
#
_symmetry.space_group_name_H-M   'P 1'
#
loop_
_entity.id
_entity.type
_entity.pdbx_description
1 polymer ?
#
loop_
_entity_poly.entity_id
_entity_poly.type
_entity_poly.pdbx_seq_one_letter_code
_entity_poly.pdbx_strand_id
1 'polypeptide(L)'
;ADVWGTILGVNPAAIPMDANFFSLGGDSLRSVQVVALAKKFGLLISVPQIFNCPTVRSLAEVANSFRDLGPEILGTSSEEVKTKPIFTIEARDDLMFEEYPLIGINQAHFVGLHTSSYAKDGMTPQIYFEWEIGQP
;
A
#
# COMPACT_ATOMS: atom_id res chain seq x y z
N ALA A 1 -9.67 -8.55 18.89
CA ALA A 1 -11.11 -8.18 18.98
C ALA A 1 -11.34 -6.68 18.85
N ASP A 2 -10.45 -5.82 19.38
CA ASP A 2 -10.66 -4.36 19.42
C ASP A 2 -10.87 -3.72 18.05
N VAL A 3 -10.04 -4.04 17.05
CA VAL A 3 -10.18 -3.54 15.68
C VAL A 3 -11.57 -3.85 15.11
N TRP A 4 -12.09 -5.06 15.34
CA TRP A 4 -13.42 -5.45 14.87
C TRP A 4 -14.52 -4.72 15.63
N GLY A 5 -14.41 -4.60 16.95
CA GLY A 5 -15.40 -3.87 17.75
C GLY A 5 -15.51 -2.40 17.34
N THR A 6 -14.39 -1.74 17.04
CA THR A 6 -14.38 -0.37 16.51
C THR A 6 -15.10 -0.25 15.17
N ILE A 7 -14.85 -1.16 14.22
CA ILE A 7 -15.42 -1.08 12.86
C ILE A 7 -16.89 -1.54 12.80
N LEU A 8 -17.25 -2.56 13.59
CA LEU A 8 -18.60 -3.11 13.64
C LEU A 8 -19.52 -2.34 14.60
N GLY A 9 -18.98 -1.45 15.43
CA GLY A 9 -19.74 -0.71 16.44
C GLY A 9 -20.25 -1.60 17.57
N VAL A 10 -19.53 -2.69 17.87
CA VAL A 10 -19.88 -3.65 18.94
C VAL A 10 -18.82 -3.63 20.03
N ASN A 11 -19.20 -3.95 21.26
CA ASN A 11 -18.25 -4.06 22.36
C ASN A 11 -17.22 -5.18 22.06
N PRO A 12 -15.90 -4.88 21.98
CA PRO A 12 -14.87 -5.87 21.71
C PRO A 12 -14.88 -7.06 22.67
N ALA A 13 -15.19 -6.83 23.95
CA ALA A 13 -15.25 -7.87 24.97
C ALA A 13 -16.43 -8.84 24.79
N ALA A 14 -17.44 -8.46 24.01
CA ALA A 14 -18.60 -9.27 23.71
C ALA A 14 -18.45 -10.10 22.43
N ILE A 15 -17.36 -9.95 21.66
CA ILE A 15 -17.11 -10.69 20.43
C ILE A 15 -16.54 -12.08 20.75
N PRO A 16 -17.25 -13.19 20.45
CA PRO A 16 -16.69 -14.52 20.59
C PRO A 16 -15.51 -14.74 19.63
N MET A 17 -14.48 -15.47 20.06
CA MET A 17 -13.28 -15.71 19.23
C MET A 17 -13.58 -16.50 17.95
N ASP A 18 -14.66 -17.29 17.96
CA ASP A 18 -15.12 -18.12 16.84
C ASP A 18 -16.30 -17.48 16.07
N ALA A 19 -16.70 -16.25 16.43
CA ALA A 19 -17.75 -15.56 15.70
C ALA A 19 -17.25 -15.15 14.31
N ASN A 20 -18.09 -15.44 13.31
CA ASN A 20 -17.81 -15.08 11.93
C ASN A 20 -18.00 -13.57 11.73
N PHE A 21 -17.00 -12.90 11.17
CA PHE A 21 -16.98 -11.46 10.89
C PHE A 21 -18.21 -10.99 10.11
N PHE A 22 -18.59 -11.74 9.08
CA PHE A 22 -19.71 -11.41 8.20
C PHE A 22 -21.06 -11.62 8.88
N SER A 23 -21.16 -12.60 9.79
CA SER A 23 -22.35 -12.79 10.62
C SER A 23 -22.55 -11.67 11.64
N LEU A 24 -21.48 -10.95 12.01
CA LEU A 24 -21.54 -9.77 12.88
C LEU A 24 -21.81 -8.46 12.11
N GLY A 25 -22.13 -8.53 10.82
CA GLY A 25 -22.39 -7.37 9.97
C GLY A 25 -21.15 -6.83 9.24
N GLY A 26 -20.07 -7.61 9.17
CA GLY A 26 -18.92 -7.33 8.32
C GLY A 26 -19.26 -7.45 6.83
N ASP A 27 -18.62 -6.61 6.01
CA ASP A 27 -18.73 -6.60 4.54
C ASP A 27 -17.39 -6.19 3.92
N SER A 28 -17.33 -6.07 2.60
CA SER A 28 -16.11 -5.70 1.87
C SER A 28 -15.51 -4.36 2.30
N LEU A 29 -16.34 -3.34 2.54
CA LEU A 29 -15.85 -2.01 2.97
C LEU A 29 -15.28 -2.09 4.38
N ARG A 30 -15.99 -2.78 5.28
CA ARG A 30 -15.54 -3.00 6.65
C ARG A 30 -14.28 -3.85 6.72
N SER A 31 -14.12 -4.83 5.82
CA SER A 31 -12.87 -5.61 5.69
C SER A 31 -11.69 -4.70 5.34
N VAL A 32 -11.87 -3.76 4.40
CA VAL A 32 -10.83 -2.78 4.04
C VAL A 32 -10.50 -1.88 5.23
N GLN A 33 -11.52 -1.41 5.96
CA GLN A 33 -11.32 -0.60 7.17
C GLN A 33 -10.60 -1.36 8.29
N VAL A 34 -10.93 -2.64 8.48
CA VAL A 34 -10.25 -3.53 9.44
C VAL A 34 -8.77 -3.64 9.09
N VAL A 35 -8.42 -3.88 7.82
CA VAL A 35 -7.01 -3.94 7.37
C VAL A 35 -6.28 -2.62 7.65
N ALA A 36 -6.89 -1.50 7.29
CA ALA A 36 -6.28 -0.18 7.50
C ALA A 36 -6.06 0.14 9.00
N LEU A 37 -7.02 -0.21 9.85
CA LEU A 37 -6.93 0.00 11.30
C LEU A 37 -5.95 -0.98 11.95
N ALA A 38 -5.98 -2.27 11.58
CA ALA A 38 -5.06 -3.30 12.08
C ALA A 38 -3.59 -2.93 11.83
N LYS A 39 -3.29 -2.33 10.68
CA LYS A 39 -1.94 -1.82 10.36
C LYS A 39 -1.43 -0.80 11.39
N LYS A 40 -2.32 0.06 11.93
CA LYS A 40 -1.96 1.02 12.99
C LYS A 40 -1.62 0.35 14.32
N PHE A 41 -2.14 -0.86 14.55
CA PHE A 41 -1.81 -1.70 15.70
C PHE A 41 -0.62 -2.63 15.45
N GLY A 42 0.08 -2.47 14.33
CA GLY A 42 1.23 -3.28 13.99
C GLY A 42 0.88 -4.68 13.45
N LEU A 43 -0.36 -4.90 13.03
CA LEU A 43 -0.83 -6.16 12.45
C LEU A 43 -0.92 -6.04 10.92
N LEU A 44 -0.33 -7.01 10.24
CA LEU A 44 -0.33 -7.16 8.79
C LEU A 44 -1.28 -8.28 8.40
N ILE A 45 -2.49 -7.87 8.06
CA ILE A 45 -3.56 -8.72 7.55
C ILE A 45 -4.06 -8.16 6.21
N SER A 46 -4.65 -9.01 5.39
CA SER A 46 -5.19 -8.68 4.07
C SER A 46 -6.67 -9.01 3.98
N VAL A 47 -7.38 -8.38 3.05
CA VAL A 47 -8.80 -8.66 2.81
C VAL A 47 -9.03 -10.15 2.47
N PRO A 48 -8.25 -10.80 1.58
CA PRO A 48 -8.40 -12.24 1.35
C PRO A 48 -8.25 -13.10 2.62
N GLN A 49 -7.34 -12.74 3.53
CA GLN A 49 -7.21 -13.44 4.82
C GLN A 49 -8.46 -13.31 5.68
N ILE A 50 -9.13 -12.15 5.70
CA ILE A 50 -10.40 -11.98 6.43
C ILE A 50 -11.49 -12.89 5.85
N PHE A 51 -11.54 -13.06 4.53
CA PHE A 51 -12.50 -13.96 3.89
C PHE A 51 -12.19 -15.44 4.14
N ASN A 52 -10.93 -15.84 4.07
CA ASN A 52 -10.50 -17.23 4.27
C ASN A 52 -10.49 -17.65 5.75
N CYS A 53 -10.23 -16.70 6.65
CA CYS A 53 -10.14 -16.89 8.09
C CYS A 53 -11.10 -15.90 8.80
N PRO A 54 -12.42 -16.13 8.72
CA PRO A 54 -13.42 -15.14 9.08
C PRO A 54 -13.70 -15.05 10.59
N THR A 55 -12.89 -15.66 11.45
CA THR A 55 -13.02 -15.58 12.91
C THR A 55 -11.79 -14.93 13.52
N VAL A 56 -11.92 -14.32 14.71
CA VAL A 56 -10.77 -13.72 15.40
C VAL A 56 -9.69 -14.76 15.66
N ARG A 57 -10.08 -15.99 16.04
CA ARG A 57 -9.14 -17.11 16.25
C ARG A 57 -8.38 -17.46 14.97
N SER A 58 -9.09 -17.79 13.89
CA SER A 58 -8.46 -18.21 12.63
C SER A 58 -7.65 -17.10 11.99
N LEU A 59 -8.11 -15.84 12.08
CA LEU A 59 -7.38 -14.70 11.53
C LEU A 59 -6.09 -14.44 12.32
N ALA A 60 -6.10 -14.62 13.64
CA ALA A 60 -4.91 -14.44 14.46
C ALA A 60 -3.80 -15.45 14.15
N GLU A 61 -4.14 -16.67 13.71
CA GLU A 61 -3.17 -17.69 13.32
C GLU A 61 -2.40 -17.33 12.04
N VAL A 62 -3.00 -16.54 11.15
CA VAL A 62 -2.41 -16.13 9.86
C VAL A 62 -1.95 -14.67 9.84
N ALA A 63 -2.21 -13.92 10.91
CA ALA A 63 -1.83 -12.53 11.01
C ALA A 63 -0.33 -12.41 11.32
N ASN A 64 0.38 -11.65 10.49
CA ASN A 64 1.77 -11.31 10.77
C ASN A 64 1.83 -10.00 11.58
N SER A 65 2.86 -9.82 12.40
CA SER A 65 3.16 -8.52 12.99
C SER A 65 4.37 -7.86 12.33
N PHE A 66 4.46 -6.54 12.41
CA PHE A 66 5.70 -5.83 12.04
C PHE A 66 6.91 -6.20 12.93
N ARG A 67 6.71 -6.95 14.02
CA ARG A 67 7.81 -7.52 14.81
C ARG A 67 8.36 -8.80 14.21
N ASP A 68 7.52 -9.58 13.53
CA ASP A 68 7.91 -10.85 12.90
C ASP A 68 8.60 -10.62 11.55
N LEU A 69 8.18 -9.55 10.87
CA LEU A 69 8.89 -8.98 9.74
C LEU A 69 9.91 -7.99 10.31
N GLY A 70 11.10 -8.48 10.69
CA GLY A 70 12.25 -7.60 10.89
C GLY A 70 12.36 -6.62 9.71
N PRO A 71 12.97 -5.43 9.89
CA PRO A 71 12.98 -4.42 8.84
C PRO A 71 13.49 -5.05 7.54
N GLU A 72 12.58 -5.28 6.59
CA GLU A 72 12.96 -5.65 5.25
C GLU A 72 13.48 -4.36 4.65
N ILE A 73 14.78 -4.14 4.87
CA ILE A 73 15.55 -3.19 4.10
C ILE A 73 15.47 -3.72 2.67
N LEU A 74 14.47 -3.26 1.92
CA LEU A 74 14.54 -3.12 0.47
C LEU A 74 15.60 -2.05 0.21
N GLY A 75 16.85 -2.41 0.45
CA GLY A 75 17.98 -1.57 0.16
C GLY A 75 17.96 -1.26 -1.33
N THR A 76 18.34 -0.05 -1.69
CA THR A 76 18.93 0.18 -3.00
C THR A 76 20.19 -0.67 -3.01
N SER A 77 20.16 -1.82 -3.68
CA SER A 77 21.37 -2.64 -3.82
C SER A 77 22.51 -1.75 -4.33
N SER A 78 23.58 -1.64 -3.55
CA SER A 78 24.83 -1.00 -3.98
C SER A 78 25.65 -1.93 -4.87
N GLU A 79 25.15 -3.13 -5.17
CA GLU A 79 25.77 -4.02 -6.13
C GLU A 79 25.45 -3.55 -7.56
N GLU A 80 26.44 -3.68 -8.43
CA GLU A 80 26.31 -3.39 -9.85
C GLU A 80 25.27 -4.35 -10.47
N VAL A 81 24.05 -3.84 -10.68
CA VAL A 81 22.96 -4.63 -11.23
C VAL A 81 23.23 -4.90 -12.71
N LYS A 82 23.68 -6.11 -13.05
CA LYS A 82 23.90 -6.59 -14.43
C LYS A 82 22.60 -6.90 -15.18
N THR A 83 21.53 -6.13 -14.96
CA THR A 83 20.28 -6.29 -15.69
C THR A 83 20.07 -5.07 -16.58
N LYS A 84 19.49 -5.29 -17.77
CA LYS A 84 19.01 -4.14 -18.56
C LYS A 84 18.00 -3.34 -17.73
N PRO A 85 18.04 -2.00 -17.76
CA PRO A 85 17.04 -1.17 -17.09
C PRO A 85 15.64 -1.56 -17.54
N ILE A 86 14.66 -1.50 -16.63
CA ILE A 86 13.24 -1.63 -16.98
C ILE A 86 12.86 -0.52 -18.00
N PHE A 87 13.48 0.65 -17.87
CA PHE A 87 13.51 1.72 -18.86
C PHE A 87 14.77 2.57 -18.68
N THR A 88 15.20 3.24 -19.74
CA THR A 88 16.25 4.27 -19.70
C THR A 88 15.57 5.63 -19.80
N ILE A 89 15.81 6.52 -18.84
CA ILE A 89 15.41 7.93 -18.98
C ILE A 89 16.48 8.59 -19.86
N GLU A 90 16.13 8.86 -21.11
CA GLU A 90 16.95 9.71 -21.96
C GLU A 90 16.60 11.16 -21.65
N ALA A 91 17.57 11.89 -21.07
CA ALA A 91 17.46 13.33 -20.92
C ALA A 91 17.28 13.93 -22.32
N ARG A 92 16.12 14.57 -22.53
CA ARG A 92 15.77 15.28 -23.75
C ARG A 92 16.05 16.76 -23.51
N ASP A 93 17.25 17.20 -23.89
CA ASP A 93 17.68 18.60 -23.75
C ASP A 93 16.73 19.57 -24.47
N ASP A 94 15.98 19.09 -25.47
CA ASP A 94 15.02 19.82 -26.28
C ASP A 94 13.67 20.07 -25.59
N LEU A 95 13.35 19.35 -24.52
CA LEU A 95 12.06 19.43 -23.81
C LEU A 95 12.18 19.97 -22.38
N MET A 96 13.38 20.42 -21.97
CA MET A 96 13.62 20.95 -20.62
C MET A 96 12.80 22.21 -20.27
N PHE A 97 12.22 22.88 -21.26
CA PHE A 97 11.66 24.23 -21.11
C PHE A 97 10.17 24.36 -21.39
N GLU A 98 9.43 23.28 -21.56
CA GLU A 98 7.96 23.38 -21.61
C GLU A 98 7.40 23.59 -20.19
N GLU A 99 7.09 24.84 -19.86
CA GLU A 99 6.46 25.24 -18.60
C GLU A 99 5.05 24.64 -18.50
N TYR A 100 4.88 23.67 -17.61
CA TYR A 100 3.55 23.24 -17.16
C TYR A 100 3.08 24.19 -16.05
N PRO A 101 1.96 24.91 -16.19
CA PRO A 101 1.62 25.96 -15.24
C PRO A 101 1.03 25.35 -13.95
N LEU A 102 1.82 25.27 -12.88
CA LEU A 102 1.32 24.99 -11.53
C LEU A 102 2.02 25.87 -10.47
N ILE A 103 1.24 26.80 -9.91
CA ILE A 103 1.37 27.48 -8.60
C ILE A 103 2.68 27.22 -7.81
N GLY A 104 3.72 27.99 -8.14
CA GLY A 104 4.55 28.76 -7.21
C GLY A 104 5.51 28.09 -6.22
N ILE A 105 5.47 26.77 -5.98
CA ILE A 105 6.40 26.13 -5.01
C ILE A 105 7.03 24.82 -5.51
N ASN A 106 6.42 24.11 -6.46
CA ASN A 106 6.96 22.83 -6.95
C ASN A 106 7.10 22.83 -8.47
N GLN A 107 8.26 22.45 -8.97
CA GLN A 107 8.45 22.13 -10.38
C GLN A 107 8.13 20.65 -10.60
N ALA A 108 7.23 20.36 -11.54
CA ALA A 108 6.89 19.01 -11.94
C ALA A 108 7.22 18.82 -13.43
N HIS A 109 7.97 17.79 -13.75
CA HIS A 109 8.27 17.42 -15.13
C HIS A 109 7.43 16.19 -15.52
N PHE A 110 6.77 16.25 -16.67
CA PHE A 110 6.05 15.10 -17.22
C PHE A 110 7.04 14.17 -17.93
N VAL A 111 7.24 12.97 -17.39
CA VAL A 111 8.20 11.98 -17.92
C VAL A 111 7.52 10.92 -18.80
N GLY A 112 6.25 11.14 -19.18
CA GLY A 112 5.48 10.23 -20.04
C GLY A 112 4.48 9.35 -19.31
N LEU A 113 3.55 8.77 -20.07
CA LEU A 113 2.57 7.79 -19.57
C LEU A 113 3.03 6.38 -19.97
N HIS A 114 3.34 5.53 -18.99
CA HIS A 114 3.76 4.16 -19.27
C HIS A 114 2.69 3.16 -18.80
N THR A 115 2.08 2.45 -19.74
CA THR A 115 1.14 1.36 -19.45
C THR A 115 1.92 0.08 -19.22
N SER A 116 2.19 -0.24 -17.96
CA SER A 116 2.75 -1.54 -17.58
C SER A 116 1.69 -2.64 -17.66
N SER A 117 2.10 -3.91 -17.65
CA SER A 117 1.18 -5.06 -17.60
C SER A 117 0.28 -5.09 -16.35
N TYR A 118 0.55 -4.26 -15.32
CA TYR A 118 -0.36 -4.03 -14.20
C TYR A 118 -1.64 -3.27 -14.59
N ALA A 119 -1.63 -2.52 -15.70
CA ALA A 119 -2.81 -1.82 -16.20
C ALA A 119 -3.89 -2.76 -16.76
N LYS A 120 -3.55 -4.04 -16.97
CA LYS A 120 -4.44 -5.03 -17.58
C LYS A 120 -5.63 -5.42 -16.69
N ASP A 121 -5.53 -5.19 -15.38
CA ASP A 121 -6.60 -5.42 -14.39
C ASP A 121 -7.37 -4.13 -14.02
N GLY A 122 -7.27 -3.07 -14.84
CA GLY A 122 -8.05 -1.83 -14.68
C GLY A 122 -7.48 -0.84 -13.66
N MET A 123 -6.28 -1.09 -13.13
CA MET A 123 -5.58 -0.18 -12.22
C MET A 123 -4.42 0.50 -12.94
N THR A 124 -4.51 1.81 -13.16
CA THR A 124 -3.41 2.60 -13.74
C THR A 124 -2.46 3.01 -12.61
N PRO A 125 -1.24 2.44 -12.52
CA PRO A 125 -0.29 2.89 -11.51
C PRO A 125 0.17 4.32 -11.85
N GLN A 126 0.14 5.20 -10.84
CA GLN A 126 0.79 6.51 -10.89
C GLN A 126 2.03 6.47 -10.02
N ILE A 127 3.18 6.82 -10.58
CA ILE A 127 4.46 6.89 -9.88
C ILE A 127 4.89 8.35 -9.88
N TYR A 128 5.15 8.88 -8.69
CA TYR A 128 5.64 10.25 -8.49
C TYR A 128 7.10 10.20 -8.02
N PHE A 129 7.93 11.05 -8.62
CA PHE A 129 9.29 11.30 -8.14
C PHE A 129 9.36 12.76 -7.66
N GLU A 130 9.91 12.96 -6.48
CA GLU A 130 10.29 14.27 -5.97
C GLU A 130 11.81 14.25 -5.76
N TRP A 131 12.49 15.29 -6.23
CA TRP A 131 13.90 15.51 -5.92
C TRP A 131 14.14 16.98 -5.59
N GLU A 132 15.08 17.23 -4.71
CA GLU A 132 15.54 18.57 -4.37
C GLU A 132 16.91 18.78 -5.04
N ILE A 133 16.94 19.62 -6.06
CA ILE A 133 18.21 20.01 -6.69
C ILE A 133 18.75 21.16 -5.83
N GLY A 134 19.75 20.86 -5.00
CA GLY A 134 20.49 21.90 -4.28
C GLY A 134 21.06 22.92 -5.27
N GLN A 135 21.00 24.20 -4.93
CA GLN A 135 21.58 25.25 -5.78
C GLN A 135 23.09 25.00 -6.00
N PRO A 136 23.61 25.31 -7.20
CA PRO A 136 24.99 25.00 -7.60
C PRO A 136 26.05 25.65 -6.70
#